data_AF-A0A350Y6F5-F1
#
_entry.id   AF-A0A350Y6F5-F1
#
_cell.length_a   1.000
_cell.length_b   1.000
_cell.length_c   1.000
_cell.angle_alpha   90.00
_cell.angle_beta   90.00
_cell.angle_gamma   90.00
#
_symmetry.space_group_name_H-M   'P 1'
#
loop_
_entity.id
_entity.type
_entity.pdbx_description
1 polymer ?
#
loop_
_entity_poly.entity_id
_entity_poly.type
_entity_poly.pdbx_seq_one_letter_code
_entity_poly.pdbx_strand_id
1 'polypeptide(L)' 'MGIERRMWKGLFAPGEVVELKQMCLTLGKIFQPGKYIAGELPDIAFEMGLVEQLPPVKGKNTQIEPPPKTDLEAQDQP' A
#
# COMPACT_ATOMS: atom_id res chain seq x y z
N MET A 1 -15.40 21.76 4.91
CA MET A 1 -14.07 21.15 5.06
C MET A 1 -14.28 19.66 5.12
N GLY A 2 -13.85 18.95 4.06
CA GLY A 2 -14.15 17.54 3.87
C GLY A 2 -13.40 16.69 4.88
N ILE A 3 -14.12 15.83 5.58
CA ILE A 3 -13.52 14.80 6.43
C ILE A 3 -12.85 13.81 5.49
N GLU A 4 -11.54 13.94 5.29
CA GLU A 4 -10.73 12.92 4.64
C GLU A 4 -10.93 11.64 5.45
N ARG A 5 -11.53 10.62 4.81
CA ARG A 5 -11.86 9.34 5.46
C ARG A 5 -10.55 8.58 5.68
N ARG A 6 -9.83 8.91 6.76
CA ARG A 6 -8.69 8.13 7.22
C ARG A 6 -9.18 6.73 7.56
N MET A 7 -8.82 5.76 6.73
CA MET A 7 -9.10 4.37 6.98
C MET A 7 -8.02 3.84 7.91
N TRP A 8 -8.39 3.36 9.09
CA TRP A 8 -7.43 2.74 10.01
C TRP A 8 -7.05 1.35 9.50
N LYS A 9 -5.75 1.00 9.60
CA LYS A 9 -5.24 -0.33 9.22
C LYS A 9 -6.03 -1.48 9.86
N GLY A 10 -6.50 -1.29 11.10
CA GLY A 10 -7.29 -2.27 11.84
C GLY A 10 -8.67 -2.60 11.23
N LEU A 11 -9.13 -1.85 10.22
CA LEU A 11 -10.35 -2.18 9.47
C LEU A 11 -10.11 -3.26 8.40
N PHE A 12 -8.85 -3.52 8.04
CA PHE A 12 -8.48 -4.43 6.97
C PHE A 12 -7.96 -5.75 7.55
N ALA A 13 -8.33 -6.87 6.94
CA ALA A 13 -7.69 -8.14 7.26
C ALA A 13 -6.21 -8.11 6.81
N PRO A 14 -5.29 -8.82 7.49
CA PRO A 14 -3.87 -8.80 7.13
C PRO A 14 -3.58 -9.30 5.72
N GLY A 15 -4.46 -10.14 5.14
CA GLY A 15 -4.39 -10.60 3.74
C GLY A 15 -5.34 -9.85 2.79
N GLU A 16 -5.97 -8.77 3.23
CA GLU A 16 -6.88 -7.98 2.39
C GLU A 16 -6.12 -7.20 1.34
N VAL A 17 -6.62 -7.17 0.11
CA VAL A 17 -6.04 -6.37 -0.97
C VAL A 17 -6.63 -4.96 -0.90
N VAL A 18 -5.76 -3.98 -0.76
CA VAL A 18 -6.09 -2.56 -0.72
C VAL A 18 -5.41 -1.82 -1.86
N GLU A 19 -5.94 -0.65 -2.22
CA GLU A 19 -5.34 0.18 -3.24
C GLU A 19 -4.70 1.42 -2.63
N LEU A 20 -3.39 1.56 -2.80
CA LEU A 20 -2.65 2.77 -2.49
C LEU A 20 -2.88 3.78 -3.63
N LYS A 21 -3.58 4.87 -3.36
CA LYS A 21 -3.91 5.92 -4.34
C LYS A 21 -2.77 6.88 -4.62
N GLN A 22 -1.87 7.04 -3.65
CA GLN A 22 -0.80 8.04 -3.69
C GLN A 22 0.52 7.42 -3.24
N MET A 23 1.63 7.96 -3.76
CA MET A 23 2.96 7.48 -3.40
C MET A 23 3.18 7.62 -1.89
N CYS A 24 3.59 6.53 -1.24
CA CYS A 24 3.94 6.53 0.18
C CYS A 24 5.46 6.42 0.33
N LEU A 25 6.07 7.48 0.83
CA LEU A 25 7.50 7.56 1.13
C LEU A 25 7.71 7.10 2.57
N THR A 26 8.46 6.02 2.76
CA THR A 26 8.89 5.59 4.09
C THR A 26 10.40 5.67 4.22
N LEU A 27 10.90 5.58 5.45
CA LEU A 27 12.33 5.65 5.75
C LEU A 27 13.16 4.52 5.10
N GLY A 28 12.54 3.41 4.67
CA GLY A 28 13.25 2.27 4.07
C GLY A 28 12.74 1.80 2.71
N LYS A 29 11.60 2.33 2.24
CA LYS A 29 10.99 1.91 0.97
C LYS A 29 10.04 2.98 0.43
N ILE A 30 9.99 3.10 -0.89
CA ILE A 30 8.98 3.91 -1.58
C ILE A 30 7.91 2.95 -2.12
N PHE A 31 6.64 3.23 -1.81
CA PHE A 31 5.51 2.49 -2.34
C PHE A 31 4.82 3.33 -3.40
N GLN A 32 4.77 2.82 -4.63
CA GLN A 32 4.07 3.49 -5.71
C GLN A 32 2.56 3.21 -5.65
N PRO A 33 1.71 4.11 -6.17
CA PRO A 33 0.28 3.85 -6.26
C PRO A 33 -0.02 2.51 -6.95
N GLY A 34 -0.91 1.70 -6.37
CA GLY A 34 -1.18 0.35 -6.85
C GLY A 34 -1.87 -0.53 -5.81
N LYS A 35 -2.00 -1.82 -6.13
CA LYS A 35 -2.65 -2.79 -5.25
C LYS A 35 -1.62 -3.48 -4.36
N TYR A 36 -1.91 -3.54 -3.06
CA TYR A 36 -1.05 -4.15 -2.07
C TYR A 36 -1.86 -4.99 -1.10
N ILE A 37 -1.19 -5.96 -0.47
CA ILE A 37 -1.75 -6.59 0.72
C ILE A 37 -1.67 -5.57 1.88
N ALA A 38 -2.76 -5.42 2.63
CA ALA A 38 -2.83 -4.46 3.73
C ALA A 38 -1.72 -4.66 4.77
N GLY A 39 -1.34 -5.92 5.02
CA GLY A 39 -0.22 -6.28 5.89
C GLY A 39 1.17 -5.94 5.34
N GLU A 40 1.32 -5.65 4.04
CA GLU A 40 2.60 -5.25 3.43
C GLU A 40 2.81 -3.72 3.40
N LEU A 41 1.74 -2.94 3.62
CA LEU A 41 1.82 -1.50 3.69
C LEU A 41 2.11 -1.02 5.13
N PRO A 42 2.89 0.07 5.27
CA PRO A 42 3.15 0.67 6.57
C PRO A 42 1.89 1.34 7.14
N ASP A 43 1.75 1.38 8.47
CA ASP A 43 0.64 2.05 9.15
C ASP A 43 0.44 3.50 8.69
N ILE A 44 1.55 4.21 8.40
CA ILE A 44 1.52 5.60 7.97
C ILE A 44 0.73 5.81 6.67
N ALA A 45 0.68 4.82 5.77
CA ALA A 45 -0.11 4.90 4.54
C ALA A 45 -1.63 4.96 4.83
N PHE A 46 -2.06 4.26 5.88
CA PHE A 46 -3.44 4.24 6.36
C PHE A 46 -3.77 5.50 7.16
N GLU A 47 -2.87 5.92 8.06
CA GLU A 47 -3.04 7.14 8.86
C GLU A 47 -3.13 8.40 7.99
N MET A 48 -2.34 8.46 6.92
CA MET A 48 -2.39 9.54 5.94
C MET A 48 -3.58 9.44 4.96
N GLY A 49 -4.39 8.38 5.05
CA GLY A 49 -5.55 8.19 4.16
C GLY A 49 -5.17 7.94 2.70
N LEU A 50 -3.95 7.45 2.43
CA LEU A 50 -3.47 7.17 1.06
C LEU A 50 -4.04 5.86 0.50
N VAL A 51 -4.67 5.05 1.35
CA VAL A 51 -5.17 3.71 1.04
C VAL A 51 -6.70 3.73 0.96
N GLU A 52 -7.23 3.10 -0.08
CA GLU A 52 -8.66 2.83 -0.24
C GLU A 52 -8.97 1.33 -0.20
N GLN A 53 -10.11 0.99 0.41
CA GLN A 53 -10.64 -0.36 0.39
C GLN A 53 -11.19 -0.68 -1.01
N LEU A 54 -10.71 -1.77 -1.58
CA LEU A 54 -11.27 -2.29 -2.81
C LEU A 54 -12.56 -3.07 -2.52
N PRO A 55 -13.57 -3.01 -3.40
CA PRO A 55 -14.77 -3.84 -3.24
C PRO A 55 -14.35 -5.32 -3.19
N PRO A 56 -15.00 -6.15 -2.36
CA PRO A 56 -14.69 -7.57 -2.30
C PRO A 56 -14.92 -8.18 -3.68
N VAL A 57 -13.83 -8.57 -4.35
CA VAL A 57 -13.88 -9.18 -5.67
C VAL A 57 -14.53 -10.56 -5.57
N LYS A 58 -15.85 -10.61 -5.75
CA LYS A 58 -16.60 -11.84 -6.01
C LYS A 58 -16.24 -12.34 -7.41
N GLY A 59 -15.13 -13.06 -7.50
CA GLY A 59 -14.79 -13.85 -8.67
C GLY A 59 -13.38 -13.61 -9.20
N LYS A 60 -12.61 -14.71 -9.22
CA LYS A 60 -11.35 -14.94 -9.95
C LYS A 60 -10.10 -14.18 -9.49
N ASN A 61 -9.21 -14.97 -8.88
CA ASN A 61 -7.76 -14.81 -8.75
C ASN A 61 -7.19 -13.67 -9.60
N THR A 62 -7.02 -12.50 -8.99
CA THR A 62 -6.13 -11.48 -9.54
C THR A 62 -4.78 -11.70 -8.87
N GLN A 63 -3.88 -12.32 -9.62
CA GLN A 63 -2.46 -12.43 -9.32
C GLN A 63 -1.94 -11.02 -9.02
N ILE A 64 -1.60 -10.76 -7.76
CA ILE A 64 -0.95 -9.52 -7.34
C ILE A 64 0.46 -9.63 -7.90
N GLU A 65 0.72 -8.96 -9.01
CA GLU A 65 2.08 -8.84 -9.52
C GLU A 65 2.88 -8.09 -8.45
N PRO A 66 3.96 -8.67 -7.91
CA PRO A 66 4.77 -7.99 -6.92
C PRO A 66 5.25 -6.68 -7.55
N PRO A 67 5.20 -5.56 -6.82
CA PRO A 67 5.74 -4.30 -7.32
C PRO A 67 7.19 -4.54 -7.74
N PRO A 68 7.67 -3.90 -8.82
CA PRO A 68 9.06 -4.02 -9.22
C PRO A 68 9.90 -3.67 -7.98
N LYS A 69 10.72 -4.63 -7.54
CA LYS A 69 11.75 -4.38 -6.54
C LYS A 69 12.64 -3.32 -7.18
N THR A 70 12.41 -2.06 -6.84
CA THR A 70 13.42 -1.02 -7.04
C THR A 70 14.57 -1.48 -6.19
N ASP A 71 15.52 -2.10 -6.89
CA ASP A 71 16.87 -2.32 -6.45
C ASP A 71 17.37 -0.96 -5.94
N LEU A 72 17.25 -0.76 -4.63
CA LEU A 72 18.07 0.22 -3.96
C LEU A 72 19.42 -0.47 -3.85
N GLU A 73 20.12 -0.52 -4.99
CA GLU A 73 21.56 -0.72 -5.08
C GLU A 73 22.12 0.21 -4.02
N ALA A 74 22.58 -0.40 -2.93
CA ALA A 74 23.50 0.25 -2.03
C ALA A 74 24.69 0.64 -2.90
N GLN A 75 24.70 1.87 -3.41
CA GLN A 75 25.93 2.46 -3.93
C GLN A 75 26.81 2.76 -2.72
N ASP A 76 27.51 1.69 -2.33
CA ASP A 76 28.83 1.76 -1.72
C ASP A 76 29.74 2.63 -2.61
N GLN A 77 30.09 3.80 -2.04
CA GLN A 77 31.40 4.48 -2.17
C GLN A 77 31.82 5.04 -3.54
N PRO A 78 32.81 5.96 -3.62
CA PRO A 78 33.97 6.20 -2.73
C PRO A 78 33.84 7.32 -1.68
#